data_AF-A0A9P8AFI0-F1
#
_entry.id   AF-A0A9P8AFI0-F1
#
_cell.length_a   1.000
_cell.length_b   1.000
_cell.length_c   1.000
_cell.angle_alpha   90.00
_cell.angle_beta   90.00
_cell.angle_gamma   90.00
#
_symmetry.space_group_name_H-M   'P 1'
#
loop_
_entity.id
_entity.type
_entity.pdbx_description
1 polymer ?
#
loop_
_entity_poly.entity_id
_entity_poly.type
_entity_poly.pdbx_seq_one_letter_code
_entity_poly.pdbx_strand_id
1 'polypeptide(L)'
;MASAASRFLPRLALFAHHSKPLYRTTRFSLNKLSLHPQKRCLATPPPHINVSELSTADYDRLSDEVMDTLVEDLERILDEHGNPKYEIDYHSGVLTLKLGEQGTYVINKQPPNKQIWLSSPFSGPKRYDYSQEGDKWTYSRDKRSLGRLLNEELSNAFKQHIHLNVP
;
A
#
# COMPACT_ATOMS: atom_id res chain seq x y z
N MET A 1 26.93 -15.47 -51.34
CA MET A 1 27.84 -16.63 -51.15
C MET A 1 29.28 -16.10 -51.17
N ALA A 2 30.21 -16.83 -50.53
CA ALA A 2 31.63 -16.46 -50.29
C ALA A 2 31.81 -15.16 -49.47
N SER A 3 32.66 -15.04 -48.43
CA SER A 3 33.92 -15.71 -48.01
C SER A 3 35.20 -15.09 -48.57
N ALA A 4 35.97 -14.46 -47.68
CA ALA A 4 37.41 -14.24 -47.76
C ALA A 4 37.95 -14.06 -46.33
N ALA A 5 39.15 -14.56 -46.01
CA ALA A 5 39.66 -14.50 -44.64
C ALA A 5 41.20 -14.51 -44.53
N SER A 6 41.69 -13.68 -43.59
CA SER A 6 42.87 -13.91 -42.73
C SER A 6 44.30 -13.60 -43.25
N ARG A 7 45.16 -13.25 -42.27
CA ARG A 7 46.65 -13.17 -42.27
C ARG A 7 47.24 -11.93 -42.99
N PHE A 8 48.39 -11.34 -42.59
CA PHE A 8 49.50 -11.83 -41.74
C PHE A 8 50.03 -10.81 -40.67
N LEU A 9 50.84 -11.34 -39.74
CA LEU A 9 51.72 -10.68 -38.73
C LEU A 9 53.10 -10.29 -39.37
N PRO A 10 54.10 -9.60 -38.72
CA PRO A 10 54.52 -9.58 -37.29
C PRO A 10 54.84 -8.15 -36.73
N ARG A 11 55.54 -7.84 -35.60
CA ARG A 11 56.80 -8.34 -35.00
C ARG A 11 57.01 -7.85 -33.53
N LEU A 12 57.98 -8.43 -32.82
CA LEU A 12 58.49 -8.04 -31.47
C LEU A 12 59.18 -6.64 -31.51
N ALA A 13 59.56 -5.89 -30.45
CA ALA A 13 59.85 -6.15 -29.01
C ALA A 13 59.85 -4.78 -28.20
N LEU A 14 60.25 -4.56 -26.93
CA LEU A 14 60.83 -5.42 -25.86
C LEU A 14 60.49 -5.01 -24.38
N PHE A 15 61.22 -4.07 -23.72
CA PHE A 15 61.26 -3.89 -22.24
C PHE A 15 61.08 -2.45 -21.69
N ALA A 16 60.76 -2.39 -20.39
CA ALA A 16 60.38 -1.26 -19.52
C ALA A 16 61.48 -0.25 -19.10
N HIS A 17 61.04 0.92 -18.60
CA HIS A 17 61.80 1.80 -17.68
C HIS A 17 60.89 2.51 -16.65
N HIS A 18 61.47 2.96 -15.53
CA HIS A 18 60.79 3.70 -14.44
C HIS A 18 60.74 5.22 -14.67
N SER A 19 59.67 5.89 -14.18
CA SER A 19 59.76 7.10 -13.31
C SER A 19 58.39 7.60 -12.85
N LYS A 20 58.32 8.23 -11.67
CA LYS A 20 57.12 8.87 -11.11
C LYS A 20 57.15 10.39 -11.33
N PRO A 21 56.11 11.03 -11.89
CA PRO A 21 55.94 12.47 -11.79
C PRO A 21 55.26 12.87 -10.47
N LEU A 22 55.78 13.91 -9.82
CA LEU A 22 55.15 14.55 -8.65
C LEU A 22 54.01 15.48 -9.11
N TYR A 23 52.82 15.37 -8.52
CA TYR A 23 51.80 16.41 -8.64
C TYR A 23 51.90 17.39 -7.45
N ARG A 24 51.92 18.69 -7.77
CA ARG A 24 52.19 19.78 -6.83
C ARG A 24 50.91 20.25 -6.14
N THR A 25 50.98 20.46 -4.82
CA THR A 25 49.84 20.86 -3.99
C THR A 25 49.25 22.22 -4.38
N THR A 26 47.93 22.26 -4.59
CA THR A 26 47.09 23.45 -4.33
C THR A 26 46.15 23.13 -3.17
N ARG A 27 46.27 23.87 -2.06
CA ARG A 27 45.36 23.70 -0.90
C ARG A 27 44.05 24.43 -1.17
N PHE A 28 42.99 23.70 -1.47
CA PHE A 28 41.63 24.21 -1.26
C PHE A 28 41.16 23.88 0.16
N SER A 29 40.59 24.87 0.84
CA SER A 29 40.12 24.71 2.23
C SER A 29 38.83 23.90 2.26
N LEU A 30 38.94 22.62 2.60
CA LEU A 30 37.77 21.78 2.90
C LEU A 30 37.17 22.21 4.24
N ASN A 31 36.16 23.07 4.17
CA ASN A 31 35.28 23.32 5.32
C ASN A 31 34.68 21.99 5.80
N LYS A 32 34.65 21.82 7.12
CA LYS A 32 34.49 20.54 7.84
C LYS A 32 33.06 19.98 7.76
N LEU A 33 32.60 19.62 6.56
CA LEU A 33 31.36 18.86 6.37
C LEU A 33 31.55 17.43 6.89
N SER A 34 31.07 17.20 8.11
CA SER A 34 31.03 15.90 8.75
C SER A 34 30.03 15.00 8.02
N LEU A 35 30.51 14.23 7.03
CA LEU A 35 29.75 13.15 6.40
C LEU A 35 29.57 12.00 7.39
N HIS A 36 28.73 12.22 8.40
CA HIS A 36 28.05 11.11 9.07
C HIS A 36 27.18 10.41 8.03
N PRO A 37 27.41 9.12 7.72
CA PRO A 37 26.46 8.37 6.93
C PRO A 37 25.19 8.23 7.78
N GLN A 38 24.17 9.05 7.47
CA GLN A 38 22.85 8.87 8.05
C GLN A 38 22.35 7.49 7.64
N LYS A 39 22.47 6.52 8.55
CA LYS A 39 21.75 5.25 8.48
C LYS A 39 20.27 5.59 8.52
N ARG A 40 19.66 5.76 7.35
CA ARG A 40 18.20 5.88 7.18
C ARG A 40 17.58 4.51 7.44
N CYS A 41 17.57 4.11 8.70
CA CYS A 41 16.80 2.99 9.21
C CYS A 41 15.30 3.35 9.14
N LEU A 42 14.76 3.39 7.91
CA LEU A 42 13.32 3.48 7.65
C LEU A 42 12.59 2.17 7.97
N ALA A 43 13.33 1.15 8.39
CA ALA A 43 12.79 0.02 9.13
C ALA A 43 12.24 0.51 10.48
N THR A 44 10.96 0.87 10.49
CA THR A 44 10.12 0.54 11.64
C THR A 44 10.37 -0.93 12.00
N PRO A 45 10.41 -1.31 13.29
CA PRO A 45 10.45 -2.72 13.66
C PRO A 45 9.31 -3.45 12.94
N PRO A 46 9.50 -4.70 12.50
CA PRO A 46 8.44 -5.47 11.85
C PRO A 46 7.21 -5.40 12.76
N PRO A 47 6.02 -5.06 12.24
CA PRO A 47 4.85 -4.92 13.08
C PRO A 47 4.67 -6.24 13.82
N HIS A 48 4.63 -6.18 15.16
CA HIS A 48 4.30 -7.36 15.96
C HIS A 48 2.96 -7.86 15.46
N ILE A 49 2.96 -8.99 14.74
CA ILE A 49 1.76 -9.55 14.15
C ILE A 49 0.97 -10.15 15.30
N ASN A 50 0.13 -9.32 15.89
CA ASN A 50 -0.90 -9.75 16.82
C ASN A 50 -1.99 -10.41 15.97
N VAL A 51 -1.69 -11.64 15.52
CA VAL A 51 -2.61 -12.49 14.77
C VAL A 51 -3.81 -12.70 15.67
N SER A 52 -4.99 -12.20 15.26
CA SER A 52 -6.16 -12.29 16.13
C SER A 52 -6.48 -13.74 16.46
N GLU A 53 -7.01 -13.96 17.67
CA GLU A 53 -7.30 -15.30 18.21
C GLU A 53 -8.46 -15.99 17.46
N LEU A 54 -9.20 -15.23 16.66
CA LEU A 54 -10.22 -15.68 15.70
C LEU A 54 -9.72 -16.86 14.86
N SER A 55 -10.53 -17.90 14.62
CA SER A 55 -10.09 -18.98 13.71
C SER A 55 -10.03 -18.47 12.26
N THR A 56 -9.31 -19.18 11.37
CA THR A 56 -9.30 -18.82 9.94
C THR A 56 -10.71 -18.94 9.33
N ALA A 57 -11.47 -19.97 9.71
CA ALA A 57 -12.84 -20.16 9.22
C ALA A 57 -13.80 -19.08 9.72
N ASP A 58 -13.65 -18.64 10.98
CA ASP A 58 -14.42 -17.51 11.51
C ASP A 58 -14.02 -16.20 10.83
N TYR A 59 -12.72 -15.98 10.61
CA TYR A 59 -12.23 -14.83 9.86
C TYR A 59 -12.83 -14.77 8.45
N ASP A 60 -12.76 -15.89 7.71
CA ASP A 60 -13.25 -15.94 6.34
C ASP A 60 -14.75 -15.61 6.32
N ARG A 61 -15.56 -16.33 7.12
CA ARG A 61 -17.01 -16.05 7.27
C ARG A 61 -17.30 -14.58 7.60
N LEU A 62 -16.72 -14.05 8.69
CA LEU A 62 -17.01 -12.69 9.19
C LEU A 62 -16.49 -11.58 8.28
N SER A 63 -15.55 -11.89 7.39
CA SER A 63 -15.02 -10.93 6.42
C SER A 63 -15.70 -11.03 5.06
N ASP A 64 -16.22 -12.20 4.66
CA ASP A 64 -17.11 -12.33 3.50
C ASP A 64 -18.48 -11.72 3.83
N GLU A 65 -19.08 -12.03 4.98
CA GLU A 65 -20.34 -11.46 5.48
C GLU A 65 -20.36 -9.91 5.47
N VAL A 66 -19.22 -9.28 5.77
CA VAL A 66 -19.05 -7.82 5.68
C VAL A 66 -18.83 -7.33 4.26
N MET A 67 -18.11 -8.06 3.41
CA MET A 67 -17.87 -7.65 2.03
C MET A 67 -19.15 -7.77 1.20
N ASP A 68 -19.92 -8.84 1.36
CA ASP A 68 -21.20 -9.06 0.69
C ASP A 68 -22.20 -7.97 1.09
N THR A 69 -22.36 -7.71 2.40
CA THR A 69 -23.20 -6.59 2.92
C THR A 69 -22.75 -5.23 2.36
N LEU A 70 -21.43 -5.00 2.24
CA LEU A 70 -20.90 -3.76 1.67
C LEU A 70 -21.19 -3.64 0.18
N VAL A 71 -21.11 -4.72 -0.60
CA VAL A 71 -21.47 -4.71 -2.03
C VAL A 71 -22.96 -4.41 -2.19
N GLU A 72 -23.84 -5.18 -1.55
CA GLU A 72 -25.29 -5.03 -1.67
C GLU A 72 -25.79 -3.62 -1.32
N ASP A 73 -25.35 -3.06 -0.18
CA ASP A 73 -25.76 -1.71 0.22
C ASP A 73 -25.15 -0.63 -0.68
N LEU A 74 -23.90 -0.76 -1.12
CA LEU A 74 -23.25 0.25 -1.95
C LEU A 74 -23.77 0.25 -3.38
N GLU A 75 -23.98 -0.91 -4.02
CA GLU A 75 -24.62 -1.02 -5.34
C GLU A 75 -25.97 -0.30 -5.34
N ARG A 76 -26.83 -0.61 -4.35
CA ARG A 76 -28.11 0.06 -4.14
C ARG A 76 -27.97 1.58 -3.99
N ILE A 77 -27.02 2.07 -3.20
CA ILE A 77 -26.77 3.51 -3.00
C ILE A 77 -26.28 4.21 -4.28
N LEU A 78 -25.51 3.50 -5.14
CA LEU A 78 -25.06 4.03 -6.43
C LEU A 78 -26.20 4.09 -7.45
N ASP A 79 -27.04 3.06 -7.51
CA ASP A 79 -28.25 3.04 -8.36
C ASP A 79 -29.25 4.13 -7.95
N GLU A 80 -29.47 4.32 -6.64
CA GLU A 80 -30.27 5.44 -6.08
C GLU A 80 -29.70 6.81 -6.50
N HIS A 81 -28.38 6.93 -6.73
CA HIS A 81 -27.73 8.16 -7.18
C HIS A 81 -27.71 8.37 -8.69
N GLY A 82 -27.75 7.30 -9.49
CA GLY A 82 -27.74 7.36 -10.96
C GLY A 82 -26.54 8.10 -11.59
N ASN A 83 -25.42 8.25 -10.87
CA ASN A 83 -24.28 9.06 -11.32
C ASN A 83 -23.25 8.19 -12.07
N PRO A 84 -23.06 8.37 -13.39
CA PRO A 84 -22.16 7.52 -14.19
C PRO A 84 -20.65 7.75 -13.93
N LYS A 85 -20.28 8.67 -13.02
CA LYS A 85 -18.91 8.77 -12.48
C LYS A 85 -18.67 7.83 -11.27
N TYR A 86 -19.72 7.23 -10.72
CA TYR A 86 -19.62 6.36 -9.55
C TYR A 86 -19.62 4.90 -9.98
N GLU A 87 -18.79 4.10 -9.33
CA GLU A 87 -18.53 2.71 -9.72
C GLU A 87 -18.11 1.91 -8.48
N ILE A 88 -18.62 0.69 -8.35
CA ILE A 88 -18.15 -0.32 -7.40
C ILE A 88 -17.63 -1.54 -8.17
N ASP A 89 -16.52 -2.09 -7.70
CA ASP A 89 -15.87 -3.29 -8.22
C ASP A 89 -15.45 -4.15 -7.03
N TYR A 90 -15.85 -5.43 -7.01
CA TYR A 90 -15.45 -6.40 -5.98
C TYR A 90 -14.81 -7.64 -6.60
N HIS A 91 -13.51 -7.82 -6.33
CA HIS A 91 -12.75 -8.92 -6.89
C HIS A 91 -11.71 -9.48 -5.91
N SER A 92 -11.69 -10.80 -5.72
CA SER A 92 -10.70 -11.51 -4.91
C SER A 92 -10.49 -10.94 -3.49
N GLY A 93 -11.57 -10.50 -2.83
CA GLY A 93 -11.53 -9.91 -1.49
C GLY A 93 -11.14 -8.42 -1.44
N VAL A 94 -11.02 -7.75 -2.61
CA VAL A 94 -10.80 -6.31 -2.73
C VAL A 94 -12.06 -5.64 -3.28
N LEU A 95 -12.67 -4.76 -2.49
CA LEU A 95 -13.77 -3.88 -2.87
C LEU A 95 -13.21 -2.47 -3.15
N THR A 96 -13.40 -1.98 -4.37
CA THR A 96 -13.03 -0.62 -4.80
C THR A 96 -14.29 0.20 -5.07
N LEU A 97 -14.49 1.30 -4.34
CA LEU A 97 -15.60 2.23 -4.54
C LEU A 97 -15.06 3.57 -5.05
N LYS A 98 -15.38 3.92 -6.29
CA LYS A 98 -14.95 5.16 -6.95
C LYS A 98 -16.11 6.16 -6.88
N LEU A 99 -15.88 7.33 -6.30
CA LEU A 99 -16.89 8.40 -6.15
C LEU A 99 -16.48 9.68 -6.90
N GLY A 100 -15.83 9.52 -8.06
CA GLY A 100 -15.35 10.62 -8.90
C GLY A 100 -14.47 11.61 -8.12
N GLU A 101 -14.93 12.86 -8.02
CA GLU A 101 -14.22 13.95 -7.33
C GLU A 101 -14.14 13.78 -5.80
N GLN A 102 -14.98 12.93 -5.21
CA GLN A 102 -14.88 12.56 -3.79
C GLN A 102 -13.79 11.50 -3.52
N GLY A 103 -13.08 11.05 -4.57
CA GLY A 103 -11.96 10.12 -4.48
C GLY A 103 -12.35 8.64 -4.65
N THR A 104 -11.55 7.77 -4.06
CA THR A 104 -11.71 6.31 -4.18
C THR A 104 -11.40 5.64 -2.84
N TYR A 105 -12.30 4.76 -2.41
CA TYR A 105 -12.10 3.87 -1.28
C TYR A 105 -11.59 2.53 -1.77
N VAL A 106 -10.72 1.89 -0.99
CA VAL A 106 -10.34 0.49 -1.18
C VAL A 106 -10.48 -0.24 0.15
N ILE A 107 -11.29 -1.30 0.17
CA ILE A 107 -11.56 -2.15 1.33
C ILE A 107 -11.07 -3.55 0.96
N ASN A 108 -10.22 -4.17 1.78
CA ASN A 108 -9.47 -5.36 1.38
C ASN A 108 -9.38 -6.39 2.51
N LYS A 109 -9.77 -7.64 2.24
CA LYS A 109 -9.49 -8.79 3.13
C LYS A 109 -7.97 -8.95 3.30
N GLN A 110 -7.53 -9.19 4.53
CA GLN A 110 -6.13 -9.50 4.85
C GLN A 110 -6.04 -10.81 5.64
N PRO A 111 -6.30 -11.99 5.00
CA PRO A 111 -6.36 -13.27 5.69
C PRO A 111 -5.12 -13.63 6.52
N PRO A 112 -3.87 -13.38 6.06
CA PRO A 112 -2.67 -13.68 6.87
C PRO A 112 -2.60 -12.93 8.22
N ASN A 113 -3.26 -11.77 8.31
CA ASN A 113 -3.34 -10.96 9.54
C ASN A 113 -4.70 -11.10 10.25
N LYS A 114 -5.67 -11.78 9.62
CA LYS A 114 -7.09 -11.82 10.01
C LYS A 114 -7.72 -10.44 10.22
N GLN A 115 -7.44 -9.52 9.30
CA GLN A 115 -7.87 -8.11 9.34
C GLN A 115 -8.72 -7.73 8.12
N ILE A 116 -9.43 -6.61 8.22
CA ILE A 116 -9.88 -5.83 7.05
C ILE A 116 -9.01 -4.56 6.98
N TRP A 117 -8.44 -4.28 5.81
CA TRP A 117 -7.74 -3.03 5.54
C TRP A 117 -8.64 -2.06 4.79
N LEU A 118 -8.61 -0.79 5.17
CA LEU A 118 -9.33 0.30 4.52
C LEU A 118 -8.33 1.36 4.08
N SER A 119 -8.46 1.86 2.86
CA SER A 119 -7.97 3.17 2.44
C SER A 119 -9.18 4.07 2.19
N SER A 120 -9.37 5.08 3.04
CA SER A 120 -10.33 6.17 2.81
C SER A 120 -9.64 7.36 2.15
N PRO A 121 -10.28 8.04 1.18
CA PRO A 121 -9.77 9.30 0.63
C PRO A 121 -9.82 10.45 1.67
N PHE A 122 -10.58 10.30 2.77
CA PHE A 122 -10.76 11.31 3.80
C PHE A 122 -9.92 11.04 5.07
N SER A 123 -9.94 9.81 5.60
CA SER A 123 -9.21 9.45 6.83
C SER A 123 -7.98 8.55 6.62
N GLY A 124 -7.64 8.24 5.37
CA GLY A 124 -6.42 7.51 5.01
C GLY A 124 -6.47 6.02 5.34
N PRO A 125 -5.30 5.37 5.49
CA PRO A 125 -5.21 3.92 5.72
C PRO A 125 -5.50 3.54 7.18
N LYS A 126 -6.39 2.55 7.36
CA LYS A 126 -6.76 1.94 8.66
C LYS A 126 -6.70 0.41 8.57
N ARG A 127 -6.53 -0.25 9.71
CA ARG A 127 -6.60 -1.71 9.86
C ARG A 127 -7.63 -2.02 10.93
N TYR A 128 -8.58 -2.89 10.60
CA TYR A 128 -9.66 -3.30 11.47
C TYR A 128 -9.41 -4.71 11.96
N ASP A 129 -9.39 -4.84 13.28
CA ASP A 129 -9.33 -6.09 14.02
C ASP A 129 -10.77 -6.44 14.43
N TYR A 130 -11.23 -7.69 14.26
CA TYR A 130 -12.57 -8.08 14.69
C TYR A 130 -12.62 -8.22 16.23
N SER A 131 -13.55 -7.51 16.86
CA SER A 131 -13.77 -7.53 18.31
C SER A 131 -14.93 -8.44 18.67
N GLN A 132 -14.63 -9.58 19.33
CA GLN A 132 -15.64 -10.53 19.81
C GLN A 132 -16.58 -9.92 20.87
N GLU A 133 -16.12 -8.94 21.65
CA GLU A 133 -16.94 -8.26 22.67
C GLU A 133 -18.03 -7.35 22.04
N GLY A 134 -17.74 -6.76 20.88
CA GLY A 134 -18.66 -5.84 20.19
C GLY A 134 -19.33 -6.43 18.95
N ASP A 135 -19.00 -7.68 18.60
CA ASP A 135 -19.30 -8.33 17.32
C ASP A 135 -18.93 -7.47 16.10
N LYS A 136 -17.78 -6.77 16.17
CA LYS A 136 -17.47 -5.61 15.32
C LYS A 136 -16.04 -5.50 14.85
N TRP A 137 -15.86 -5.30 13.55
CA TRP A 137 -14.60 -4.84 12.94
C TRP A 137 -14.24 -3.45 13.46
N THR A 138 -13.22 -3.35 14.31
CA THR A 138 -12.90 -2.17 15.12
C THR A 138 -11.47 -1.70 14.87
N TYR A 139 -11.26 -0.39 14.68
CA TYR A 139 -9.92 0.16 14.57
C TYR A 139 -9.31 0.35 15.96
N SER A 140 -8.20 -0.35 16.21
CA SER A 140 -7.55 -0.43 17.52
C SER A 140 -7.12 0.93 18.12
N ARG A 141 -6.92 1.97 17.31
CA ARG A 141 -6.48 3.32 17.76
C ARG A 141 -7.59 4.26 18.22
N ASP A 142 -8.67 4.40 17.46
CA ASP A 142 -9.77 5.34 17.74
C ASP A 142 -11.05 4.65 18.24
N LYS A 143 -11.03 3.31 18.33
CA LYS A 143 -12.14 2.44 18.78
C LYS A 143 -13.43 2.58 17.97
N ARG A 144 -13.35 3.11 16.75
CA ARG A 144 -14.49 3.19 15.82
C ARG A 144 -14.63 1.87 15.06
N SER A 145 -15.87 1.43 14.82
CA SER A 145 -16.13 0.32 13.91
C SER A 145 -16.01 0.73 12.43
N LEU A 146 -15.81 -0.25 11.55
CA LEU A 146 -15.75 -0.06 10.09
C LEU A 146 -17.05 0.55 9.57
N GLY A 147 -18.20 -0.09 9.86
CA GLY A 147 -19.52 0.39 9.48
C GLY A 147 -19.80 1.81 9.97
N ARG A 148 -19.41 2.17 11.20
CA ARG A 148 -19.56 3.54 11.71
C ARG A 148 -18.70 4.55 10.95
N LEU A 149 -17.48 4.20 10.55
CA LEU A 149 -16.66 5.11 9.75
C LEU A 149 -17.24 5.31 8.35
N LEU A 150 -17.60 4.21 7.66
CA LEU A 150 -18.14 4.29 6.31
C LEU A 150 -19.49 5.04 6.30
N ASN A 151 -20.38 4.82 7.27
CA ASN A 151 -21.62 5.58 7.40
C ASN A 151 -21.38 7.08 7.60
N GLU A 152 -20.45 7.49 8.47
CA GLU A 152 -20.11 8.90 8.67
C GLU A 152 -19.43 9.53 7.43
N GLU A 153 -18.48 8.84 6.78
CA GLU A 153 -17.75 9.38 5.63
C GLU A 153 -18.60 9.42 4.34
N LEU A 154 -19.35 8.36 4.05
CA LEU A 154 -20.20 8.29 2.86
C LEU A 154 -21.41 9.23 2.97
N SER A 155 -22.00 9.40 4.15
CA SER A 155 -23.03 10.44 4.35
C SER A 155 -22.49 11.84 4.00
N ASN A 156 -21.24 12.11 4.37
CA ASN A 156 -20.56 13.36 4.01
C ASN A 156 -20.16 13.44 2.52
N ALA A 157 -19.91 12.31 1.84
CA ALA A 157 -19.61 12.27 0.41
C ALA A 157 -20.86 12.48 -0.46
N PHE A 158 -21.95 11.77 -0.16
CA PHE A 158 -23.22 11.82 -0.90
C PHE A 158 -24.15 12.97 -0.49
N LYS A 159 -23.88 13.65 0.64
CA LYS A 159 -24.74 14.72 1.22
C LYS A 159 -26.15 14.28 1.64
N GLN A 160 -26.33 12.97 1.85
CA GLN A 160 -27.56 12.38 2.42
C GLN A 160 -27.20 11.49 3.63
N HIS A 161 -28.20 11.06 4.40
CA HIS A 161 -27.98 10.10 5.49
C HIS A 161 -27.83 8.68 4.92
N ILE A 162 -26.61 8.15 4.92
CA ILE A 162 -26.32 6.76 4.54
C ILE A 162 -26.48 5.83 5.75
N HIS A 163 -27.08 4.67 5.52
CA HIS A 163 -27.06 3.54 6.45
C HIS A 163 -26.64 2.27 5.70
N LEU A 164 -25.44 1.80 6.00
CA LEU A 164 -24.90 0.49 5.67
C LEU A 164 -25.13 -0.45 6.85
N ASN A 165 -25.59 -1.66 6.57
CA ASN A 165 -25.98 -2.68 7.56
C ASN A 165 -24.79 -3.52 8.07
N VAL A 166 -23.56 -3.01 7.94
CA VAL A 166 -22.31 -3.70 8.33
C VAL A 166 -22.32 -4.04 9.84
N PRO A 167 -22.10 -5.31 10.23
CA PRO A 167 -22.01 -5.72 11.64
C PRO A 167 -20.95 -4.97 12.46
#